data_AF-A0A1V5X5K5-F1
#
_entry.id   AF-A0A1V5X5K5-F1
#
_cell.length_a   1.000
_cell.length_b   1.000
_cell.length_c   1.000
_cell.angle_alpha   90.00
_cell.angle_beta   90.00
_cell.angle_gamma   90.00
#
_symmetry.space_group_name_H-M   'P 1'
#
loop_
_entity.id
_entity.type
_entity.pdbx_description
1 polymer ?
#
loop_
_entity_poly.entity_id
_entity_poly.type
_entity_poly.pdbx_seq_one_letter_code
_entity_poly.pdbx_strand_id
1 'polypeptide(L)'
;MSTCYNILLLTKGVCVAKSPNWTKEEIDVLTSNYPLLGRCKELQDLFPTRTMEGIALKANRIGLRVLNNIREGRTNEEYLELLGSTNFIAMEKYKGSTVPILHMCGDCEHEWLARPQHLLRLGAKCPVCSLKARFLSTDTVDTTLNKANLTRLSDYTGSLDKLLVMHNTCAHEWWTVYSYIEQGSGCPKCNRGFGYKCKDNAPDTAILYLFKIVVGATTFLKLGITCRPIKIREREIRSSIGIEKNPNISLITFVEGSSIQILDAEWDILHKYKKYTSNIKFVGNTELLNIEDMEEIMKDMKLYGHNI
;
A
#
# COMPACT_ATOMS: atom_id res chain seq x y z
N MET A 1 -36.92 -20.94 -4.57
CA MET A 1 -35.61 -21.06 -3.89
C MET A 1 -35.14 -22.48 -4.09
N SER A 2 -34.44 -22.73 -5.19
CA SER A 2 -32.98 -22.84 -5.27
C SER A 2 -32.53 -24.27 -4.97
N THR A 3 -32.44 -25.07 -6.03
CA THR A 3 -31.74 -26.36 -6.03
C THR A 3 -30.76 -26.37 -7.20
N CYS A 4 -29.49 -26.45 -6.85
CA CYS A 4 -28.38 -26.73 -7.74
C CYS A 4 -28.64 -27.99 -8.58
N TYR A 5 -28.38 -27.89 -9.88
CA TYR A 5 -28.00 -29.06 -10.67
C TYR A 5 -26.76 -28.74 -11.50
N ASN A 6 -25.69 -29.44 -11.17
CA ASN A 6 -24.50 -29.62 -12.00
C ASN A 6 -24.91 -30.03 -13.42
N ILE A 7 -24.46 -29.26 -14.42
CA ILE A 7 -24.41 -29.75 -15.80
C ILE A 7 -22.94 -29.78 -16.19
N LEU A 8 -22.45 -31.01 -16.36
CA LEU A 8 -21.13 -31.35 -16.84
C LEU A 8 -20.76 -30.56 -18.10
N LEU A 9 -19.57 -29.98 -18.08
CA LEU A 9 -18.82 -29.57 -19.26
C LEU A 9 -18.53 -30.80 -20.13
N LEU A 10 -19.36 -31.03 -21.15
CA LEU A 10 -18.99 -31.85 -22.30
C LEU A 10 -18.27 -30.95 -23.30
N THR A 11 -16.94 -30.97 -23.23
CA THR A 11 -16.04 -30.53 -24.31
C THR A 11 -16.28 -31.42 -25.54
N LYS A 12 -17.31 -31.12 -26.31
CA LYS A 12 -17.43 -31.64 -27.68
C LYS A 12 -16.30 -31.02 -28.48
N GLY A 13 -15.23 -31.79 -28.65
CA GLY A 13 -14.18 -31.51 -29.61
C GLY A 13 -14.82 -31.24 -30.96
N VAL A 14 -14.72 -29.98 -31.41
CA VAL A 14 -14.97 -29.64 -32.80
C VAL A 14 -13.83 -30.29 -33.58
N CYS A 15 -14.11 -31.46 -34.16
CA CYS A 15 -13.25 -32.04 -35.18
C CYS A 15 -13.19 -31.05 -36.35
N VAL A 16 -12.16 -30.21 -36.38
CA VAL A 16 -11.87 -29.39 -37.55
C VAL A 16 -11.60 -30.38 -38.69
N ALA A 17 -12.50 -30.43 -39.68
CA ALA A 17 -12.31 -31.24 -40.87
C ALA A 17 -10.90 -30.98 -41.42
N LYS A 18 -10.12 -32.05 -41.68
CA LYS A 18 -8.78 -31.92 -42.27
C LYS A 18 -8.93 -31.03 -43.51
N SER A 19 -8.20 -29.91 -43.53
CA SER A 19 -8.20 -29.01 -44.68
C SER A 19 -7.91 -29.82 -45.95
N PRO A 20 -8.66 -29.64 -47.05
CA PRO A 20 -8.44 -30.43 -48.27
C PRO A 20 -6.97 -30.33 -48.67
N ASN A 21 -6.39 -31.45 -49.12
CA ASN A 21 -5.00 -31.49 -49.57
C ASN A 21 -4.78 -30.44 -50.68
N TRP A 22 -3.61 -29.80 -50.66
CA TRP A 22 -3.24 -28.81 -51.67
C TRP A 22 -2.70 -29.52 -52.90
N THR A 23 -3.21 -29.18 -54.08
CA THR A 23 -2.69 -29.71 -55.35
C THR A 23 -1.38 -29.01 -55.73
N LYS A 24 -0.66 -29.59 -56.69
CA LYS A 24 0.60 -29.00 -57.18
C LYS A 24 0.34 -27.65 -57.86
N GLU A 25 -0.74 -27.57 -58.63
CA GLU A 25 -1.19 -26.38 -59.34
C GLU A 25 -1.56 -25.26 -58.36
N GLU A 26 -2.26 -25.59 -57.27
CA GLU A 26 -2.57 -24.62 -56.21
C GLU A 26 -1.29 -24.08 -55.54
N ILE A 27 -0.27 -24.93 -55.35
CA ILE A 27 1.02 -24.51 -54.77
C ILE A 27 1.79 -23.62 -55.74
N ASP A 28 1.80 -23.93 -57.04
CA ASP A 28 2.49 -23.16 -58.07
C ASP A 28 1.87 -21.76 -58.25
N VAL A 29 0.53 -21.69 -58.27
CA VAL A 29 -0.22 -20.42 -58.27
C VAL A 29 0.08 -19.62 -57.02
N LEU A 30 0.08 -20.26 -55.84
CA LEU A 30 0.36 -19.58 -54.57
C LEU A 30 1.79 -19.03 -54.53
N THR A 31 2.76 -19.83 -54.98
CA THR A 31 4.19 -19.47 -55.01
C THR A 31 4.47 -18.28 -55.91
N SER A 32 3.79 -18.20 -57.06
CA SER A 32 3.99 -17.12 -58.03
C SER A 32 3.30 -15.81 -57.63
N ASN A 33 2.15 -15.89 -56.95
CA ASN A 33 1.29 -14.72 -56.70
C ASN A 33 1.41 -14.15 -55.28
N TYR A 34 1.60 -15.00 -54.25
CA TYR A 34 1.65 -14.55 -52.85
C TYR A 34 2.76 -13.53 -52.56
N PRO A 35 3.99 -13.65 -53.11
CA PRO A 35 5.04 -12.68 -52.85
C PRO A 35 4.75 -11.27 -53.38
N LEU A 36 3.90 -11.16 -54.41
CA LEU A 36 3.52 -9.88 -55.03
C LEU A 36 2.25 -9.29 -54.41
N LEU A 37 1.19 -10.09 -54.30
CA LEU A 37 -0.14 -9.64 -53.88
C LEU A 37 -0.32 -9.63 -52.36
N GLY A 38 0.35 -10.54 -51.65
CA GLY A 38 0.13 -10.77 -50.22
C GLY A 38 -1.30 -11.18 -49.88
N ARG A 39 -1.76 -10.84 -48.67
CA ARG A 39 -3.09 -11.21 -48.18
C ARG A 39 -4.14 -10.20 -48.66
N CYS A 40 -4.63 -10.36 -49.88
CA CYS A 40 -5.67 -9.51 -50.47
C CYS A 40 -6.79 -10.32 -51.16
N LYS A 41 -7.89 -9.64 -51.52
CA LYS A 41 -9.04 -10.27 -52.20
C LYS A 41 -8.69 -10.81 -53.58
N GLU A 42 -7.86 -10.10 -54.34
CA GLU A 42 -7.39 -10.51 -55.67
C GLU A 42 -6.66 -11.87 -55.63
N LEU A 43 -5.90 -12.13 -54.56
CA LEU A 43 -5.29 -13.45 -54.33
C LEU A 43 -6.35 -14.50 -54.00
N GLN A 44 -7.41 -14.16 -53.24
CA GLN A 44 -8.49 -15.10 -52.91
C GLN A 44 -9.22 -15.60 -54.15
N ASP A 45 -9.45 -14.70 -55.10
CA ASP A 45 -10.23 -14.99 -56.31
C ASP A 45 -9.55 -16.06 -57.20
N LEU A 46 -8.23 -16.24 -57.06
CA LEU A 46 -7.46 -17.33 -57.69
C LEU A 46 -7.71 -18.71 -57.05
N PHE A 47 -8.34 -18.76 -55.87
CA PHE A 47 -8.65 -19.99 -55.14
C PHE A 47 -10.12 -20.02 -54.67
N PRO A 48 -11.10 -20.21 -55.57
CA PRO A 48 -12.53 -20.13 -55.25
C PRO A 48 -13.00 -21.10 -54.15
N THR A 49 -12.28 -22.21 -53.95
CA THR A 49 -12.59 -23.24 -52.95
C THR A 49 -11.85 -23.04 -51.62
N ARG A 50 -11.02 -22.00 -51.50
CA ARG A 50 -10.17 -21.74 -50.31
C ARG A 50 -10.54 -20.41 -49.65
N THR A 51 -10.41 -20.38 -48.33
CA THR A 51 -10.53 -19.13 -47.56
C THR A 51 -9.21 -18.38 -47.55
N MET A 52 -9.26 -17.05 -47.36
CA MET A 52 -8.04 -16.24 -47.18
C MET A 52 -7.16 -16.73 -46.04
N GLU A 53 -7.75 -17.15 -44.92
CA GLU A 53 -7.04 -17.74 -43.80
C GLU A 53 -6.31 -19.02 -44.21
N GLY A 54 -6.96 -19.89 -44.99
CA GLY A 54 -6.36 -21.13 -45.49
C GLY A 54 -5.17 -20.88 -46.41
N ILE A 55 -5.30 -19.90 -47.31
CA ILE A 55 -4.26 -19.46 -48.24
C ILE A 55 -3.06 -18.89 -47.47
N ALA A 56 -3.29 -17.98 -46.53
CA ALA A 56 -2.24 -17.37 -45.72
C ALA A 56 -1.50 -18.39 -44.84
N LEU A 57 -2.23 -19.35 -44.26
CA LEU A 57 -1.64 -20.45 -43.47
C LEU A 57 -0.77 -21.36 -44.33
N LYS A 58 -1.22 -21.70 -45.54
CA LYS A 58 -0.43 -22.50 -46.47
C LYS A 58 0.83 -21.76 -46.90
N ALA A 59 0.70 -20.51 -47.34
CA ALA A 59 1.83 -19.66 -47.75
C ALA A 59 2.87 -19.55 -46.63
N ASN A 60 2.43 -19.37 -45.38
CA ASN A 60 3.32 -19.37 -44.22
C ASN A 60 4.04 -20.72 -44.05
N ARG A 61 3.32 -21.83 -44.17
CA ARG A 61 3.86 -23.20 -44.04
C ARG A 61 4.89 -23.54 -45.12
N ILE A 62 4.75 -22.99 -46.33
CA ILE A 62 5.72 -23.16 -47.43
C ILE A 62 6.74 -22.01 -47.53
N GLY A 63 6.80 -21.13 -46.53
CA GLY A 63 7.84 -20.12 -46.40
C GLY A 63 7.68 -18.86 -47.27
N LEU A 64 6.52 -18.65 -47.90
CA LEU A 64 6.30 -17.46 -48.73
C LEU A 64 6.16 -16.19 -47.86
N ARG A 65 6.74 -15.11 -48.36
CA ARG A 65 6.71 -13.76 -47.77
C ARG A 65 6.41 -12.75 -48.87
N VAL A 66 5.69 -11.68 -48.53
CA VAL A 66 5.44 -10.56 -49.44
C VAL A 66 6.74 -9.78 -49.61
N LEU A 67 7.15 -9.53 -50.85
CA LEU A 67 8.44 -8.92 -51.19
C LEU A 67 8.55 -7.47 -50.70
N ASN A 68 7.42 -6.75 -50.63
CA ASN A 68 7.35 -5.35 -50.22
C ASN A 68 6.47 -5.14 -48.98
N ASN A 69 6.66 -5.95 -47.93
CA ASN A 69 5.95 -5.76 -46.66
C ASN A 69 6.52 -4.60 -45.82
N ILE A 70 6.76 -3.45 -46.45
CA ILE A 70 7.09 -2.22 -45.74
C ILE A 70 5.76 -1.66 -45.26
N ARG A 71 5.38 -2.01 -44.02
CA ARG A 71 4.38 -1.21 -43.32
C ARG A 71 5.02 0.16 -43.12
N GLU A 72 4.55 1.16 -43.87
CA GLU A 72 4.95 2.54 -43.60
C GLU A 72 4.62 2.84 -42.14
N GLY A 73 5.66 3.18 -41.38
CA GLY A 73 5.50 3.62 -40.00
C GLY A 73 4.82 4.99 -39.99
N ARG A 74 4.22 5.34 -38.85
CA ARG A 74 3.62 6.67 -38.67
C ARG A 74 4.63 7.78 -38.99
N THR A 75 4.14 8.88 -39.53
CA THR A 75 4.92 10.10 -39.68
C THR A 75 5.09 10.81 -38.33
N ASN A 76 5.93 11.84 -38.29
CA ASN A 76 6.08 12.65 -37.09
C ASN A 76 4.80 13.44 -36.79
N GLU A 77 4.15 13.96 -37.83
CA GLU A 77 2.94 14.77 -37.77
C GLU A 77 1.77 13.95 -37.23
N GLU A 78 1.57 12.74 -37.77
CA GLU A 78 0.56 11.79 -37.26
C GLU A 78 0.78 11.42 -35.80
N TYR A 79 2.04 11.27 -35.38
CA TYR A 79 2.37 10.98 -34.00
C TYR A 79 2.01 12.15 -33.07
N LEU A 80 2.36 13.38 -33.46
CA LEU A 80 2.06 14.58 -32.68
C LEU A 80 0.55 14.82 -32.56
N GLU A 81 -0.22 14.58 -33.62
CA GLU A 81 -1.70 14.65 -33.59
C GLU A 81 -2.29 13.68 -32.55
N LEU A 82 -1.83 12.41 -32.56
CA LEU A 82 -2.26 11.42 -31.57
C LEU A 82 -1.85 11.83 -30.15
N LEU A 83 -0.65 12.38 -29.98
CA LEU A 83 -0.14 12.81 -28.69
C LEU A 83 -0.91 14.01 -28.12
N GLY A 84 -1.46 14.87 -28.97
CA GLY A 84 -2.29 16.01 -28.58
C GLY A 84 -3.58 15.64 -27.82
N SER A 85 -4.01 14.38 -27.89
CA SER A 85 -5.11 13.85 -27.06
C SER A 85 -4.68 13.46 -25.62
N THR A 86 -3.39 13.56 -25.32
CA THR A 86 -2.77 13.20 -24.04
C THR A 86 -2.15 14.44 -23.39
N ASN A 87 -1.67 14.29 -22.15
CA ASN A 87 -0.93 15.36 -21.47
C ASN A 87 0.60 15.22 -21.58
N PHE A 88 1.07 14.68 -22.70
CA PHE A 88 2.49 14.46 -22.97
C PHE A 88 2.93 15.33 -24.14
N ILE A 89 4.15 15.84 -24.05
CA ILE A 89 4.78 16.68 -25.07
C ILE A 89 6.02 15.94 -25.58
N ALA A 90 6.17 15.80 -26.88
CA ALA A 90 7.38 15.22 -27.47
C ALA A 90 8.47 16.30 -27.60
N MET A 91 9.63 16.06 -27.00
CA MET A 91 10.78 16.97 -27.04
C MET A 91 11.76 16.62 -28.17
N GLU A 92 11.62 15.41 -28.72
CA GLU A 92 12.40 14.92 -29.85
C GLU A 92 11.49 14.49 -31.01
N LYS A 93 12.05 14.49 -32.23
CA LYS A 93 11.37 13.99 -33.43
C LYS A 93 11.06 12.50 -33.29
N TYR A 94 9.88 12.08 -33.75
CA TYR A 94 9.47 10.67 -33.77
C TYR A 94 10.43 9.81 -34.61
N LYS A 95 10.92 8.72 -34.02
CA LYS A 95 11.87 7.76 -34.63
C LYS A 95 11.26 6.36 -34.81
N GLY A 96 9.96 6.22 -34.63
CA GLY A 96 9.25 4.94 -34.62
C GLY A 96 8.62 4.60 -33.28
N SER A 97 7.66 3.67 -33.29
CA SER A 97 6.79 3.40 -32.14
C SER A 97 7.50 2.73 -30.95
N THR A 98 8.59 2.02 -31.24
CA THR A 98 9.37 1.23 -30.29
C THR A 98 10.70 1.88 -29.89
N VAL A 99 11.12 2.93 -30.60
CA VAL A 99 12.36 3.66 -30.32
C VAL A 99 12.05 4.72 -29.26
N PRO A 100 12.72 4.70 -28.10
CA PRO A 100 12.54 5.73 -27.09
C PRO A 100 12.95 7.11 -27.63
N ILE A 101 12.14 8.11 -27.34
CA ILE A 101 12.43 9.53 -27.57
C ILE A 101 12.11 10.31 -26.29
N LEU A 102 12.65 11.52 -26.18
CA LEU A 102 12.42 12.37 -25.00
C LEU A 102 11.01 12.96 -25.03
N HIS A 103 10.32 12.86 -23.89
CA HIS A 103 9.00 13.47 -23.68
C HIS A 103 8.99 14.24 -22.36
N MET A 104 8.04 15.16 -22.26
CA MET A 104 7.77 15.96 -21.07
C MET A 104 6.29 15.80 -20.67
N CYS A 105 6.01 15.81 -19.37
CA CYS A 105 4.64 15.83 -18.86
C CYS A 105 4.12 17.27 -18.81
N GLY A 106 2.93 17.54 -19.36
CA GLY A 106 2.33 18.87 -19.29
C GLY A 106 1.88 19.31 -17.90
N ASP A 107 1.63 18.38 -16.97
CA ASP A 107 1.22 18.72 -15.58
C ASP A 107 2.40 19.08 -14.66
N CYS A 108 3.53 18.37 -14.80
CA CYS A 108 4.63 18.45 -13.83
C CYS A 108 6.00 18.70 -14.45
N GLU A 109 6.06 18.94 -15.75
CA GLU A 109 7.27 19.29 -16.52
C GLU A 109 8.41 18.25 -16.43
N HIS A 110 8.15 17.08 -15.86
CA HIS A 110 9.14 16.02 -15.79
C HIS A 110 9.48 15.50 -17.19
N GLU A 111 10.77 15.42 -17.50
CA GLU A 111 11.29 14.88 -18.74
C GLU A 111 11.76 13.43 -18.59
N TRP A 112 11.40 12.55 -19.52
CA TRP A 112 11.89 11.18 -19.53
C TRP A 112 11.89 10.56 -20.93
N LEU A 113 12.78 9.58 -21.12
CA LEU A 113 12.78 8.74 -22.32
C LEU A 113 11.63 7.74 -22.26
N ALA A 114 10.78 7.76 -23.28
CA ALA A 114 9.64 6.85 -23.38
C ALA A 114 9.48 6.33 -24.81
N ARG A 115 8.93 5.12 -24.94
CA ARG A 115 8.49 4.61 -26.25
C ARG A 115 7.15 5.25 -26.61
N PRO A 116 7.01 5.88 -27.79
CA PRO A 116 5.76 6.50 -28.23
C PRO A 116 4.52 5.61 -28.08
N GLN A 117 4.64 4.31 -28.40
CA GLN A 117 3.53 3.36 -28.28
C GLN A 117 3.02 3.17 -26.84
N HIS A 118 3.81 3.49 -25.81
CA HIS A 118 3.37 3.39 -24.42
C HIS A 118 2.60 4.63 -23.97
N LEU A 119 2.96 5.81 -24.48
CA LEU A 119 2.28 7.06 -24.16
C LEU A 119 0.90 7.17 -24.81
N LEU A 120 0.72 6.51 -25.97
CA LEU A 120 -0.57 6.43 -26.66
C LEU A 120 -1.52 5.34 -26.11
N ARG A 121 -1.13 4.60 -25.06
CA ARG A 121 -2.03 3.62 -24.43
C ARG A 121 -3.06 4.34 -23.58
N LEU A 122 -4.28 3.80 -23.57
CA LEU A 122 -5.33 4.25 -22.66
C LEU A 122 -4.84 4.15 -21.20
N GLY A 123 -4.92 5.27 -20.46
CA GLY A 123 -4.50 5.34 -19.06
C GLY A 123 -2.98 5.46 -18.85
N ALA A 124 -2.21 5.79 -19.88
CA ALA A 124 -0.79 6.15 -19.71
C ALA A 124 -0.65 7.34 -18.73
N LYS A 125 0.31 7.24 -17.80
CA LYS A 125 0.57 8.27 -16.78
C LYS A 125 2.04 8.65 -16.75
N CYS A 126 2.31 9.90 -16.43
CA CYS A 126 3.66 10.35 -16.09
C CYS A 126 4.17 9.55 -14.87
N PRO A 127 5.45 9.08 -14.89
CA PRO A 127 6.02 8.34 -13.76
C PRO A 127 6.01 9.15 -12.46
N VAL A 128 6.27 10.46 -12.52
CA VAL A 128 6.25 11.33 -11.34
C VAL A 128 4.82 11.57 -10.85
N CYS A 129 3.88 11.95 -11.72
CA CYS A 129 2.48 12.15 -11.31
C CYS A 129 1.85 10.85 -10.77
N SER A 130 2.16 9.71 -11.38
CA SER A 130 1.66 8.42 -10.92
C SER A 130 2.20 8.02 -9.55
N LEU A 131 3.41 8.47 -9.18
CA LEU A 131 3.96 8.26 -7.85
C LEU A 131 3.32 9.22 -6.84
N LYS A 132 3.21 10.51 -7.17
CA LYS A 132 2.56 11.53 -6.32
C LYS A 132 1.13 11.13 -5.94
N ALA A 133 0.36 10.60 -6.88
CA ALA A 133 -1.01 10.15 -6.63
C ALA A 133 -1.14 8.95 -5.66
N ARG A 134 -0.02 8.29 -5.28
CA ARG A 134 -0.01 7.24 -4.26
C ARG A 134 0.16 7.79 -2.85
N PHE A 135 0.55 9.04 -2.71
CA PHE A 135 0.81 9.67 -1.42
C PHE A 135 -0.44 10.41 -0.93
N LEU A 136 -0.59 10.46 0.39
CA LEU A 136 -1.58 11.32 1.03
C LEU A 136 -1.31 12.79 0.65
N SER A 137 -2.38 13.60 0.58
CA SER A 137 -2.21 15.04 0.44
C SER A 137 -1.49 15.59 1.68
N THR A 138 -0.73 16.67 1.48
CA THR A 138 -0.08 17.40 2.57
C THR A 138 -1.09 17.83 3.64
N ASP A 139 -2.29 18.25 3.24
CA ASP A 139 -3.36 18.64 4.17
C ASP A 139 -3.80 17.49 5.08
N THR A 140 -3.87 16.27 4.54
CA THR A 140 -4.23 15.08 5.33
C THR A 140 -3.12 14.75 6.33
N VAL A 141 -1.86 14.83 5.89
CA VAL A 141 -0.68 14.63 6.74
C VAL A 141 -0.66 15.67 7.86
N ASP A 142 -0.83 16.95 7.52
CA ASP A 142 -0.78 18.06 8.46
C ASP A 142 -1.94 17.99 9.47
N THR A 143 -3.13 17.52 9.06
CA THR A 143 -4.25 17.25 9.98
C THR A 143 -3.88 16.19 11.03
N THR A 144 -3.25 15.09 10.63
CA THR A 144 -2.79 14.03 11.55
C THR A 144 -1.70 14.55 12.49
N LEU A 145 -0.74 15.32 11.97
CA LEU A 145 0.34 15.92 12.77
C LEU A 145 -0.21 16.91 13.81
N ASN A 146 -1.17 17.76 13.41
CA ASN A 146 -1.81 18.72 14.31
C ASN A 146 -2.55 18.02 15.47
N LYS A 147 -3.24 16.90 15.20
CA LYS A 147 -3.84 16.06 16.26
C LYS A 147 -2.81 15.50 17.24
N ALA A 148 -1.58 15.27 16.78
CA ALA A 148 -0.45 14.84 17.61
C ALA A 148 0.36 16.01 18.20
N ASN A 149 -0.12 17.26 18.06
CA ASN A 149 0.57 18.49 18.46
C ASN A 149 1.95 18.69 17.79
N LEU A 150 2.05 18.29 16.53
CA LEU A 150 3.27 18.37 15.72
C LEU A 150 3.09 19.32 14.54
N THR A 151 4.15 20.03 14.20
CA THR A 151 4.27 20.82 12.98
C THR A 151 5.25 20.14 12.02
N ARG A 152 4.86 20.01 10.75
CA ARG A 152 5.74 19.53 9.69
C ARG A 152 6.76 20.60 9.30
N LEU A 153 8.04 20.24 9.26
CA LEU A 153 9.13 21.15 8.88
C LEU A 153 9.81 20.79 7.55
N SER A 154 9.48 19.64 6.95
CA SER A 154 9.98 19.22 5.64
C SER A 154 8.86 18.78 4.70
N ASP A 155 9.17 18.63 3.42
CA ASP A 155 8.21 18.07 2.46
C ASP A 155 7.87 16.62 2.80
N TYR A 156 6.61 16.26 2.54
CA TYR A 156 6.14 14.88 2.67
C TYR A 156 6.27 14.19 1.31
N THR A 157 7.18 13.22 1.23
CA THR A 157 7.42 12.44 0.00
C THR A 157 6.84 11.04 0.04
N GLY A 158 6.35 10.58 1.21
CA GLY A 158 5.79 9.25 1.38
C GLY A 158 5.64 8.83 2.85
N SER A 159 4.81 7.83 3.12
CA SER A 159 4.46 7.43 4.49
C SER A 159 5.59 6.75 5.26
N LEU A 160 6.58 6.21 4.53
CA LEU A 160 7.77 5.54 5.05
C LEU A 160 9.04 6.39 4.93
N ASP A 161 8.95 7.55 4.28
CA ASP A 161 10.09 8.43 4.08
C ASP A 161 10.36 9.28 5.32
N LYS A 162 11.59 9.81 5.38
CA LYS A 162 11.99 10.72 6.47
C LYS A 162 11.19 12.01 6.40
N LEU A 163 10.60 12.36 7.52
CA LEU A 163 9.83 13.58 7.74
C LEU A 163 10.42 14.32 8.94
N LEU A 164 10.83 15.57 8.75
CA LEU A 164 11.23 16.43 9.86
C LEU A 164 9.99 17.05 10.48
N VAL A 165 9.84 16.89 11.80
CA VAL A 165 8.73 17.45 12.56
C VAL A 165 9.24 18.19 13.78
N MET A 166 8.45 19.17 14.22
CA MET A 166 8.64 19.88 15.48
C MET A 166 7.45 19.61 16.40
N HIS A 167 7.72 19.34 17.66
CA HIS A 167 6.67 19.30 18.66
C HIS A 167 6.39 20.71 19.20
N ASN A 168 5.14 21.15 19.10
CA ASN A 168 4.78 22.55 19.34
C ASN A 168 5.00 22.96 20.81
N THR A 169 4.78 22.05 21.77
CA THR A 169 4.91 22.39 23.20
C THR A 169 6.36 22.48 23.68
N CYS A 170 7.25 21.59 23.22
CA CYS A 170 8.64 21.56 23.71
C CYS A 170 9.68 22.06 22.71
N ALA A 171 9.21 22.53 21.54
CA ALA A 171 10.01 23.02 20.42
C ALA A 171 11.15 22.06 20.00
N HIS A 172 10.96 20.75 20.22
CA HIS A 172 11.95 19.77 19.81
C HIS A 172 11.72 19.37 18.37
N GLU A 173 12.77 19.41 17.57
CA GLU A 173 12.79 18.97 16.19
C GLU A 173 13.47 17.61 16.09
N TRP A 174 12.87 16.69 15.33
CA TRP A 174 13.49 15.40 15.04
C TRP A 174 12.99 14.81 13.73
N TRP A 175 13.82 13.94 13.16
CA TRP A 175 13.46 13.14 12.00
C TRP A 175 12.66 11.92 12.42
N THR A 176 11.53 11.70 11.77
CA THR A 176 10.66 10.55 11.98
C THR A 176 10.08 10.07 10.65
N VAL A 177 9.10 9.20 10.71
CA VAL A 177 8.37 8.65 9.56
C VAL A 177 6.88 8.82 9.84
N TYR A 178 6.12 9.29 8.85
CA TYR A 178 4.68 9.61 9.02
C TYR A 178 3.87 8.43 9.58
N SER A 179 4.08 7.22 9.05
CA SER A 179 3.38 6.01 9.51
C SER A 179 3.56 5.70 11.01
N TYR A 180 4.67 6.15 11.63
CA TYR A 180 4.87 5.97 13.08
C TYR A 180 4.05 6.96 13.90
N ILE A 181 3.90 8.19 13.41
CA ILE A 181 3.05 9.19 14.05
C ILE A 181 1.58 8.78 13.95
N GLU A 182 1.16 8.27 12.78
CA GLU A 182 -0.19 7.72 12.58
C GLU A 182 -0.50 6.56 13.54
N GLN A 183 0.51 5.74 13.88
CA GLN A 183 0.41 4.68 14.91
C GLN A 183 0.48 5.21 16.36
N GLY A 184 0.48 6.53 16.56
CA GLY A 184 0.51 7.18 17.87
C GLY A 184 1.91 7.32 18.47
N SER A 185 2.95 7.48 17.66
CA SER A 185 4.28 7.89 18.16
C SER A 185 4.31 9.40 18.35
N GLY A 186 4.92 9.85 19.46
CA GLY A 186 5.00 11.27 19.81
C GLY A 186 6.43 11.77 19.98
N CYS A 187 6.58 12.98 20.50
CA CYS A 187 7.87 13.63 20.69
C CYS A 187 8.81 12.81 21.59
N PRO A 188 10.01 12.39 21.11
CA PRO A 188 10.94 11.57 21.90
C PRO A 188 11.50 12.31 23.13
N LYS A 189 11.62 13.64 23.06
CA LYS A 189 12.07 14.46 24.20
C LYS A 189 11.04 14.52 25.34
N CYS A 190 9.75 14.62 25.01
CA CYS A 190 8.66 14.62 25.99
C CYS A 190 8.32 13.22 26.49
N ASN A 191 8.49 12.23 25.61
CA ASN A 191 8.13 10.84 25.82
C ASN A 191 9.40 10.00 26.07
N ARG A 192 10.17 10.29 27.14
CA ARG A 192 11.33 9.46 27.56
C ARG A 192 10.87 8.08 28.06
N GLY A 193 10.36 7.26 27.13
CA GLY A 193 9.63 6.01 27.36
C GLY A 193 8.25 6.05 26.71
N PHE A 194 7.67 4.89 26.40
CA PHE A 194 6.30 4.74 25.90
C PHE A 194 5.30 5.12 27.02
N GLY A 195 4.99 6.41 27.21
CA GLY A 195 4.11 6.87 28.27
C GLY A 195 3.86 8.37 28.28
N TYR A 196 2.58 8.73 28.21
CA TYR A 196 2.07 10.08 28.34
C TYR A 196 2.39 10.65 29.76
N LYS A 197 3.02 11.83 29.92
CA LYS A 197 3.52 12.28 31.25
C LYS A 197 3.19 13.73 31.66
N CYS A 198 2.48 14.51 30.87
CA CYS A 198 2.18 15.91 31.23
C CYS A 198 0.76 16.28 30.85
N LYS A 199 0.19 17.36 31.37
CA LYS A 199 -1.16 17.81 30.97
C LYS A 199 -1.15 18.55 29.62
N ASP A 200 0.02 19.00 29.18
CA ASP A 200 0.19 19.96 28.07
C ASP A 200 0.25 19.33 26.66
N ASN A 201 0.17 18.00 26.51
CA ASN A 201 0.31 17.29 25.23
C ASN A 201 -0.78 16.23 24.98
N ALA A 202 -1.93 16.37 25.65
CA ALA A 202 -2.80 15.24 25.93
C ALA A 202 -3.68 14.91 24.76
N PRO A 203 -3.67 13.67 24.23
CA PRO A 203 -4.68 13.30 23.25
C PRO A 203 -6.06 13.50 23.88
N ASP A 204 -7.08 13.75 23.07
CA ASP A 204 -8.43 14.03 23.60
C ASP A 204 -8.90 12.91 24.55
N THR A 205 -8.55 11.65 24.23
CA THR A 205 -8.83 10.48 25.05
C THR A 205 -7.58 9.65 25.33
N ALA A 206 -7.63 8.94 26.46
CA ALA A 206 -6.65 7.94 26.85
C ALA A 206 -7.33 6.75 27.53
N ILE A 207 -6.57 5.66 27.66
CA ILE A 207 -6.99 4.42 28.30
C ILE A 207 -6.12 4.18 29.52
N LEU A 208 -6.74 4.08 30.69
CA LEU A 208 -6.15 3.49 31.89
C LEU A 208 -6.34 1.98 31.82
N TYR A 209 -5.28 1.19 31.97
CA TYR A 209 -5.33 -0.26 31.92
C TYR A 209 -4.75 -0.88 33.19
N LEU A 210 -5.23 -2.09 33.50
CA LEU A 210 -4.67 -2.97 34.52
C LEU A 210 -4.33 -4.32 33.90
N PHE A 211 -3.03 -4.62 33.80
CA PHE A 211 -2.56 -5.95 33.40
C PHE A 211 -2.17 -6.78 34.61
N LYS A 212 -2.53 -8.07 34.58
CA LYS A 212 -1.91 -9.08 35.44
C LYS A 212 -0.75 -9.71 34.66
N ILE A 213 0.43 -9.67 35.26
CA ILE A 213 1.67 -10.18 34.68
C ILE A 213 2.19 -11.32 35.56
N VAL A 214 2.41 -12.49 34.96
CA VAL A 214 2.99 -13.66 35.59
C VAL A 214 4.32 -13.99 34.89
N VAL A 215 5.40 -14.05 35.65
CA VAL A 215 6.74 -14.41 35.17
C VAL A 215 7.36 -15.43 36.13
N GLY A 216 7.48 -16.68 35.69
CA GLY A 216 7.88 -17.78 36.59
C GLY A 216 6.93 -17.89 37.77
N ALA A 217 7.47 -17.80 39.00
CA ALA A 217 6.68 -17.79 40.24
C ALA A 217 6.20 -16.40 40.69
N THR A 218 6.59 -15.32 39.99
CA THR A 218 6.21 -13.95 40.36
C THR A 218 4.94 -13.53 39.65
N THR A 219 3.99 -12.95 40.40
CA THR A 219 2.76 -12.37 39.87
C THR A 219 2.59 -10.97 40.43
N PHE A 220 2.30 -10.01 39.56
CA PHE A 220 2.04 -8.62 39.96
C PHE A 220 1.06 -7.95 39.00
N LEU A 221 0.46 -6.86 39.47
CA LEU A 221 -0.38 -6.00 38.67
C LEU A 221 0.44 -4.84 38.10
N LYS A 222 0.20 -4.51 36.84
CA LYS A 222 0.76 -3.35 36.17
C LYS A 222 -0.39 -2.42 35.81
N LEU A 223 -0.51 -1.33 36.55
CA LEU A 223 -1.38 -0.22 36.20
C LEU A 223 -0.63 0.69 35.21
N GLY A 224 -1.28 1.21 34.19
CA GLY A 224 -0.67 2.24 33.36
C GLY A 224 -1.63 2.89 32.40
N ILE A 225 -1.16 3.93 31.72
CA ILE A 225 -1.95 4.66 30.72
C ILE A 225 -1.42 4.48 29.29
N THR A 226 -2.32 4.53 28.30
CA THR A 226 -1.99 4.46 26.87
C THR A 226 -2.99 5.24 26.03
N CYS A 227 -2.53 5.92 24.98
CA CYS A 227 -3.37 6.47 23.92
C CYS A 227 -3.42 5.56 22.68
N ARG A 228 -2.73 4.43 22.72
CA ARG A 228 -2.70 3.41 21.67
C ARG A 228 -3.65 2.25 22.00
N PRO A 229 -4.10 1.48 20.99
CA PRO A 229 -4.83 0.24 21.23
C PRO A 229 -4.12 -0.66 22.24
N ILE A 230 -4.88 -1.17 23.23
CA ILE A 230 -4.35 -1.96 24.36
C ILE A 230 -3.49 -3.15 23.92
N LYS A 231 -3.84 -3.79 22.80
CA LYS A 231 -3.07 -4.91 22.23
C LYS A 231 -1.63 -4.54 21.86
N ILE A 232 -1.40 -3.30 21.41
CA ILE A 232 -0.05 -2.79 21.13
C ILE A 232 0.72 -2.67 22.45
N ARG A 233 0.07 -2.14 23.49
CA ARG A 233 0.69 -1.97 24.80
C ARG A 233 1.08 -3.31 25.45
N GLU A 234 0.25 -4.33 25.29
CA GLU A 234 0.56 -5.69 25.74
C GLU A 234 1.86 -6.21 25.08
N ARG A 235 2.00 -6.01 23.76
CA ARG A 235 3.20 -6.41 23.00
C ARG A 235 4.44 -5.66 23.46
N GLU A 236 4.34 -4.35 23.72
CA GLU A 236 5.44 -3.53 24.22
C GLU A 236 5.95 -4.01 25.59
N ILE A 237 5.03 -4.31 26.52
CA ILE A 237 5.37 -4.84 27.84
C ILE A 237 6.05 -6.21 27.71
N ARG A 238 5.48 -7.10 26.87
CA ARG A 238 6.05 -8.41 26.57
C ARG A 238 7.49 -8.30 26.06
N SER A 239 7.71 -7.40 25.10
CA SER A 239 9.05 -7.13 24.54
C SER A 239 10.00 -6.53 25.58
N SER A 240 9.50 -5.70 26.50
CA SER A 240 10.33 -5.03 27.52
C SER A 240 10.78 -5.97 28.64
N ILE A 241 9.99 -6.99 28.97
CA ILE A 241 10.33 -7.99 29.99
C ILE A 241 11.40 -8.96 29.48
N GLY A 242 11.36 -9.29 28.19
CA GLY A 242 12.23 -10.25 27.50
C GLY A 242 11.47 -11.51 27.07
N ILE A 243 11.70 -11.95 25.82
CA ILE A 243 11.03 -13.13 25.23
C ILE A 243 11.41 -14.40 25.99
N GLU A 244 12.66 -14.49 26.44
CA GLU A 244 13.23 -15.61 27.18
C GLU A 244 12.52 -15.89 28.51
N LYS A 245 11.90 -14.86 29.11
CA LYS A 245 11.15 -15.00 30.37
C LYS A 245 9.71 -15.47 30.15
N ASN A 246 9.25 -15.48 28.89
CA ASN A 246 7.92 -15.89 28.45
C ASN A 246 6.77 -15.41 29.39
N PRO A 247 6.63 -14.08 29.58
CA PRO A 247 5.65 -13.56 30.53
C PRO A 247 4.22 -13.87 30.07
N ASN A 248 3.37 -14.33 30.98
CA ASN A 248 1.93 -14.37 30.75
C ASN A 248 1.32 -13.02 31.15
N ILE A 249 0.81 -12.28 30.18
CA ILE A 249 0.23 -10.95 30.35
C ILE A 249 -1.25 -11.06 30.00
N SER A 250 -2.12 -10.68 30.93
CA SER A 250 -3.58 -10.71 30.76
C SER A 250 -4.18 -9.36 31.14
N LEU A 251 -5.01 -8.81 30.26
CA LEU A 251 -5.79 -7.61 30.55
C LEU A 251 -6.89 -7.95 31.54
N ILE A 252 -6.88 -7.30 32.70
CA ILE A 252 -7.91 -7.48 33.73
C ILE A 252 -9.07 -6.52 33.47
N THR A 253 -8.77 -5.24 33.31
CA THR A 253 -9.76 -4.21 33.01
C THR A 253 -9.09 -2.99 32.37
N PHE A 254 -9.90 -2.14 31.76
CA PHE A 254 -9.48 -0.84 31.26
C PHE A 254 -10.64 0.15 31.34
N VAL A 255 -10.29 1.43 31.36
CA VAL A 255 -11.22 2.56 31.35
C VAL A 255 -10.73 3.56 30.33
N GLU A 256 -11.63 4.06 29.49
CA GLU A 256 -11.35 5.12 28.53
C GLU A 256 -12.02 6.42 29.01
N GLY A 257 -11.33 7.53 28.85
CA GLY A 257 -11.82 8.85 29.25
C GLY A 257 -10.92 9.96 28.71
N SER A 258 -11.19 11.21 29.12
CA SER A 258 -10.29 12.30 28.74
C SER A 258 -8.89 12.08 29.33
N SER A 259 -7.84 12.48 28.60
CA SER A 259 -6.48 12.23 29.08
C SER A 259 -6.16 12.87 30.42
N ILE A 260 -6.78 14.00 30.74
CA ILE A 260 -6.61 14.67 32.05
C ILE A 260 -7.20 13.82 33.16
N GLN A 261 -8.45 13.36 33.00
CA GLN A 261 -9.11 12.47 33.97
C GLN A 261 -8.33 11.17 34.16
N ILE A 262 -7.83 10.59 33.08
CA ILE A 262 -7.08 9.33 33.11
C ILE A 262 -5.72 9.49 33.82
N LEU A 263 -5.04 10.62 33.61
CA LEU A 263 -3.81 10.95 34.35
C LEU A 263 -4.07 11.11 35.85
N ASP A 264 -5.12 11.83 36.21
CA ASP A 264 -5.48 12.06 37.62
C ASP A 264 -5.86 10.71 38.27
N ALA A 265 -6.62 9.86 37.56
CA ALA A 265 -6.99 8.51 38.01
C ALA A 265 -5.77 7.58 38.24
N GLU A 266 -4.80 7.58 37.31
CA GLU A 266 -3.57 6.80 37.46
C GLU A 266 -2.81 7.24 38.72
N TRP A 267 -2.69 8.56 38.92
CA TRP A 267 -2.00 9.12 40.07
C TRP A 267 -2.69 8.72 41.37
N ASP A 268 -4.02 8.87 41.47
CA ASP A 268 -4.79 8.53 42.67
C ASP A 268 -4.62 7.06 43.06
N ILE A 269 -4.74 6.14 42.09
CA ILE A 269 -4.62 4.69 42.35
C ILE A 269 -3.18 4.34 42.76
N LEU A 270 -2.16 4.86 42.07
CA LEU A 270 -0.76 4.58 42.40
C LEU A 270 -0.33 5.13 43.77
N HIS A 271 -1.01 6.16 44.28
CA HIS A 271 -0.77 6.72 45.63
C HIS A 271 -1.63 6.07 46.72
N LYS A 272 -2.77 5.48 46.35
CA LYS A 272 -3.65 4.76 47.29
C LYS A 272 -3.12 3.36 47.65
N TYR A 273 -2.61 2.61 46.67
CA TYR A 273 -2.22 1.21 46.86
C TYR A 273 -0.72 1.00 47.06
N LYS A 274 -0.37 -0.08 47.76
CA LYS A 274 1.02 -0.42 48.03
C LYS A 274 1.71 -0.92 46.76
N LYS A 275 2.86 -0.31 46.44
CA LYS A 275 3.67 -0.73 45.29
C LYS A 275 4.30 -2.11 45.51
N TYR A 276 4.28 -2.93 44.47
CA TYR A 276 5.02 -4.19 44.40
C TYR A 276 6.43 -3.93 43.85
N THR A 277 7.46 -4.46 44.53
CA THR A 277 8.84 -4.35 44.04
C THR A 277 9.25 -5.68 43.41
N SER A 278 9.30 -5.72 42.08
CA SER A 278 9.75 -6.89 41.33
C SER A 278 11.27 -6.91 41.16
N ASN A 279 11.87 -8.11 41.18
CA ASN A 279 13.26 -8.31 40.76
C ASN A 279 13.43 -8.20 39.23
N ILE A 280 12.33 -8.16 38.48
CA ILE A 280 12.34 -8.05 37.01
C ILE A 280 12.36 -6.57 36.63
N LYS A 281 13.49 -6.13 36.06
CA LYS A 281 13.62 -4.77 35.51
C LYS A 281 13.04 -4.72 34.09
N PHE A 282 12.09 -3.83 33.86
CA PHE A 282 11.53 -3.50 32.55
C PHE A 282 10.96 -2.07 32.56
N VAL A 283 10.66 -1.51 31.40
CA VAL A 283 10.08 -0.16 31.28
C VAL A 283 8.71 -0.11 31.97
N GLY A 284 8.53 0.79 32.94
CA GLY A 284 7.29 0.92 33.74
C GLY A 284 7.27 0.09 35.03
N ASN A 285 8.40 -0.44 35.47
CA ASN A 285 8.52 -1.17 36.75
C ASN A 285 8.24 -0.31 38.00
N THR A 286 8.02 1.00 37.87
CA THR A 286 7.66 1.93 38.96
C THR A 286 6.16 1.98 39.27
N GLU A 287 5.36 1.30 38.45
CA GLU A 287 3.88 1.34 38.43
C GLU A 287 3.30 -0.07 38.70
N LEU A 288 3.98 -0.86 39.55
CA LEU A 288 3.56 -2.21 39.91
C LEU A 288 2.82 -2.21 41.24
N LEU A 289 1.72 -2.95 41.32
CA LEU A 289 0.85 -3.10 42.49
C LEU A 289 0.74 -4.57 42.90
N ASN A 290 0.39 -4.83 44.16
CA ASN A 290 0.21 -6.18 44.67
C ASN A 290 -1.02 -6.84 44.05
N ILE A 291 -0.93 -8.15 43.80
CA ILE A 291 -2.06 -8.93 43.25
C ILE A 291 -3.23 -9.07 44.23
N GLU A 292 -2.97 -8.97 45.53
CA GLU A 292 -3.98 -9.06 46.60
C GLU A 292 -4.99 -7.90 46.52
N ASP A 293 -4.56 -6.74 46.03
CA ASP A 293 -5.38 -5.53 45.93
C ASP A 293 -6.24 -5.50 44.65
N MET A 294 -6.22 -6.56 43.82
CA MET A 294 -6.79 -6.57 42.47
C MET A 294 -8.27 -6.16 42.42
N GLU A 295 -9.11 -6.74 43.28
CA GLU A 295 -10.56 -6.50 43.27
C GLU A 295 -10.90 -5.05 43.65
N GLU A 296 -10.21 -4.51 44.66
CA GLU A 296 -10.37 -3.13 45.13
C GLU A 296 -9.87 -2.13 44.06
N ILE A 297 -8.72 -2.39 43.42
CA ILE A 297 -8.21 -1.56 42.33
C ILE A 297 -9.21 -1.54 41.16
N MET A 298 -9.77 -2.69 40.79
CA MET A 298 -10.78 -2.76 39.72
C MET A 298 -12.03 -1.96 40.05
N LYS A 299 -12.46 -1.97 41.31
CA LYS A 299 -13.62 -1.18 41.79
C LYS A 299 -13.34 0.32 41.70
N ASP A 300 -12.16 0.76 42.13
CA ASP A 300 -11.73 2.15 42.03
C ASP A 300 -11.61 2.62 40.58
N MET A 301 -11.03 1.81 39.69
CA MET A 301 -10.95 2.14 38.27
C MET A 301 -12.33 2.41 37.67
N LYS A 302 -13.35 1.62 38.03
CA LYS A 302 -14.72 1.80 37.53
C LYS A 302 -15.35 3.14 37.94
N LEU A 303 -14.93 3.76 39.03
CA LEU A 303 -15.42 5.09 39.42
C LEU A 303 -15.06 6.15 38.38
N TYR A 304 -13.95 5.97 37.65
CA TYR A 304 -13.52 6.86 36.57
C TYR A 304 -14.16 6.54 35.22
N GLY A 305 -14.89 5.41 35.10
CA GLY A 305 -15.45 4.92 33.84
C GLY A 305 -16.89 5.33 33.52
N HIS A 306 -17.51 6.21 34.33
CA HIS A 306 -18.94 6.52 34.23
C HIS A 306 -19.31 8.01 34.07
N ASN A 307 -18.35 8.89 33.75
CA ASN A 307 -18.66 10.30 33.46
C ASN A 307 -18.35 10.64 31.99
N ILE A 308 -19.09 10.02 31.06
CA ILE A 308 -19.21 10.46 29.66
C ILE A 308 -20.52 11.25 29.54
#